data_AF-A0A7Z9GWW8-F1
#
_entry.id   AF-A0A7Z9GWW8-F1
#
_cell.length_a   1.000
_cell.length_b   1.000
_cell.length_c   1.000
_cell.angle_alpha   90.00
_cell.angle_beta   90.00
_cell.angle_gamma   90.00
#
_symmetry.space_group_name_H-M   'P 1'
#
loop_
_entity.id
_entity.type
_entity.pdbx_description
1 polymer ?
#
loop_
_entity_poly.entity_id
_entity_poly.type
_entity_poly.pdbx_seq_one_letter_code
_entity_poly.pdbx_strand_id
1 'polypeptide(L)'
;MASTCPLPPTKERHPSRSLLGGWPLLAWILLLCLIQQTLVLTPSATAQITAKKANKAIDRGVTFLKNQYKINNNRWPEYAAVPGGIPALCTLALLQSGLPPSDPTVQQSLEQLRAMDNVQMVYARALITMALCAAEPKRDRLQIQQHVQWLQQAQVKQGSHRGGWSYNSGQSTSDSSNSQFALMGLHEAEQVGIEVDKATFQMALDYWLKRQDKAGGWPYQPSMGS
;
A
#
# COMPACT_ATOMS: atom_id res chain seq x y z
N MET A 1 46.65 -93.46 -30.83
CA MET A 1 47.37 -94.51 -30.07
C MET A 1 47.52 -94.04 -28.63
N ALA A 2 47.36 -94.98 -27.69
CA ALA A 2 47.34 -94.86 -26.23
C ALA A 2 48.49 -94.00 -25.64
N SER A 3 48.42 -93.41 -24.44
CA SER A 3 48.06 -93.97 -23.12
C SER A 3 47.66 -92.84 -22.15
N THR A 4 46.50 -92.88 -21.46
CA THR A 4 46.26 -93.34 -20.06
C THR A 4 47.26 -92.90 -19.00
N CYS A 5 46.77 -92.20 -17.96
CA CYS A 5 46.81 -92.61 -16.54
C CYS A 5 46.14 -91.55 -15.61
N PRO A 6 45.81 -91.85 -14.33
CA PRO A 6 44.43 -91.79 -13.83
C PRO A 6 44.20 -90.90 -12.58
N LEU A 7 42.91 -90.74 -12.20
CA LEU A 7 42.38 -90.05 -11.00
C LEU A 7 42.77 -90.76 -9.67
N PRO A 8 42.85 -90.09 -8.49
CA PRO A 8 41.69 -89.67 -7.65
C PRO A 8 42.00 -88.46 -6.70
N PRO A 9 41.32 -88.22 -5.53
CA PRO A 9 39.90 -87.95 -5.26
C PRO A 9 39.61 -86.55 -4.61
N THR A 10 38.31 -86.23 -4.59
CA THR A 10 37.48 -85.32 -3.77
C THR A 10 38.05 -84.28 -2.75
N LYS A 11 37.73 -83.02 -3.06
CA LYS A 11 36.89 -82.07 -2.29
C LYS A 11 37.46 -81.45 -0.99
N GLU A 12 38.13 -80.31 -1.12
CA GLU A 12 38.07 -79.24 -0.10
C GLU A 12 37.42 -77.98 -0.68
N ARG A 13 36.40 -77.49 0.02
CA ARG A 13 35.73 -76.21 -0.24
C ARG A 13 36.52 -75.13 0.50
N HIS A 14 37.07 -74.17 -0.23
CA HIS A 14 37.38 -72.85 0.34
C HIS A 14 36.17 -71.94 0.13
N PRO A 15 35.40 -71.57 1.17
CA PRO A 15 34.40 -70.53 1.03
C PRO A 15 35.10 -69.17 0.95
N SER A 16 34.87 -68.55 -0.20
CA SER A 16 34.74 -67.11 -0.45
C SER A 16 34.81 -66.18 0.77
N ARG A 17 35.70 -65.20 0.67
CA ARG A 17 35.67 -63.93 1.40
C ARG A 17 34.24 -63.36 1.49
N SER A 18 33.79 -63.06 2.71
CA SER A 18 32.84 -61.98 2.98
C SER A 18 33.54 -60.95 3.87
N LEU A 19 33.93 -59.82 3.28
CA LEU A 19 34.41 -58.64 4.00
C LEU A 19 33.30 -57.59 4.07
N LEU A 20 32.10 -58.01 4.47
CA LEU A 20 31.03 -57.11 4.89
C LEU A 20 30.90 -57.26 6.41
N GLY A 21 31.88 -56.73 7.12
CA GLY A 21 31.81 -56.54 8.56
C GLY A 21 30.70 -55.53 8.85
N GLY A 22 29.68 -56.00 9.57
CA GLY A 22 28.49 -55.23 9.92
C GLY A 22 28.85 -53.93 10.62
N TRP A 23 28.56 -52.82 9.97
CA TRP A 23 28.47 -51.55 10.67
C TRP A 23 27.27 -51.64 11.62
N PRO A 24 27.43 -51.32 12.92
CA PRO A 24 26.32 -51.38 13.86
C PRO A 24 25.21 -50.44 13.38
N LEU A 25 23.93 -50.84 13.54
CA LEU A 25 22.74 -50.04 13.19
C LEU A 25 22.81 -48.57 13.66
N LEU A 26 23.57 -48.30 14.73
CA LEU A 26 23.90 -46.96 15.24
C LEU A 26 24.66 -46.07 14.24
N ALA A 27 25.54 -46.62 13.40
CA ALA A 27 26.27 -45.87 12.38
C ALA A 27 25.37 -45.38 11.25
N TRP A 28 24.34 -46.15 10.88
CA TRP A 28 23.33 -45.73 9.91
C TRP A 28 22.34 -44.72 10.49
N ILE A 29 21.98 -44.85 11.77
CA ILE A 29 21.14 -43.88 12.49
C ILE A 29 21.85 -42.54 12.64
N LEU A 30 23.15 -42.53 12.96
CA LEU A 30 23.95 -41.30 13.03
C LEU A 30 24.14 -40.63 11.66
N LEU A 31 24.31 -41.42 10.59
CA LEU A 31 24.39 -40.89 9.22
C LEU A 31 23.05 -40.29 8.76
N LEU A 32 21.92 -40.93 9.10
CA LEU A 32 20.57 -40.41 8.83
C LEU A 32 20.24 -39.17 9.67
N CYS A 33 20.68 -39.12 10.94
CA CYS A 33 20.55 -37.93 11.78
C CYS A 33 21.40 -36.75 11.30
N LEU A 34 22.60 -36.98 10.72
CA LEU A 34 23.40 -35.92 10.10
C LEU A 34 22.75 -35.38 8.82
N ILE A 35 22.08 -36.23 8.04
CA ILE A 35 21.35 -35.82 6.82
C ILE A 35 20.05 -35.07 7.17
N GLN A 36 19.43 -35.32 8.33
CA GLN A 36 18.26 -34.56 8.82
C GLN A 36 18.59 -33.16 9.37
N GLN A 37 19.86 -32.86 9.68
CA GLN A 37 20.27 -31.51 10.09
C GLN A 37 20.64 -30.60 8.91
N THR A 38 20.71 -31.13 7.70
CA THR A 38 20.73 -30.34 6.46
C THR A 38 19.31 -30.14 5.92
N LEU A 39 18.32 -29.96 6.80
CA LEU A 39 17.12 -29.22 6.42
C LEU A 39 17.59 -27.80 6.15
N VAL A 40 17.90 -27.57 4.87
CA VAL A 40 18.31 -26.30 4.30
C VAL A 40 17.35 -25.26 4.88
N LEU A 41 17.85 -24.46 5.82
CA LEU A 41 17.40 -23.09 5.98
C LEU A 41 17.70 -22.45 4.63
N THR A 42 16.81 -22.64 3.66
CA THR A 42 16.70 -21.68 2.58
C THR A 42 16.29 -20.42 3.33
N PRO A 43 17.14 -19.38 3.44
CA PRO A 43 16.61 -18.09 3.80
C PRO A 43 15.49 -17.88 2.78
N SER A 44 14.26 -17.82 3.25
CA SER A 44 13.16 -17.32 2.43
C SER A 44 13.61 -15.92 2.10
N ALA A 45 14.21 -15.75 0.93
CA ALA A 45 14.60 -14.47 0.39
C ALA A 45 13.30 -13.76 0.05
N THR A 46 12.59 -13.32 1.09
CA THR A 46 11.79 -12.11 1.02
C THR A 46 12.75 -11.09 0.44
N ALA A 47 12.61 -10.80 -0.86
CA ALA A 47 13.46 -9.85 -1.53
C ALA A 47 13.24 -8.51 -0.82
N GLN A 48 14.09 -8.21 0.17
CA GLN A 48 13.96 -7.00 0.96
C GLN A 48 13.99 -5.84 -0.02
N ILE A 49 12.90 -5.07 -0.03
CA ILE A 49 12.81 -3.85 -0.83
C ILE A 49 13.86 -2.91 -0.27
N THR A 50 14.97 -2.75 -1.00
CA THR A 50 16.03 -1.83 -0.58
C THR A 50 15.59 -0.40 -0.83
N ALA A 51 16.08 0.55 -0.02
CA ALA A 51 15.84 1.98 -0.23
C ALA A 51 16.19 2.42 -1.66
N LYS A 52 17.28 1.87 -2.23
CA LYS A 52 17.67 2.13 -3.63
C LYS A 52 16.61 1.68 -4.64
N LYS A 53 16.01 0.49 -4.45
CA LYS A 53 14.94 0.00 -5.33
C LYS A 53 13.67 0.83 -5.18
N ALA A 54 13.32 1.23 -3.95
CA ALA A 54 12.18 2.11 -3.68
C ALA A 54 12.36 3.48 -4.35
N ASN A 55 13.51 4.14 -4.16
CA ASN A 55 13.79 5.45 -4.77
C ASN A 55 13.74 5.39 -6.29
N LYS A 56 14.32 4.35 -6.91
CA LYS A 56 14.23 4.15 -8.36
C LYS A 56 12.78 3.98 -8.85
N ALA A 57 11.91 3.37 -8.04
CA ALA A 57 10.50 3.25 -8.39
C ALA A 57 9.77 4.60 -8.28
N ILE A 58 10.09 5.42 -7.27
CA ILE A 58 9.60 6.79 -7.11
C ILE A 58 10.03 7.65 -8.31
N ASP A 59 11.31 7.63 -8.69
CA ASP A 59 11.85 8.40 -9.83
C ASP A 59 11.12 8.07 -11.15
N ARG A 60 10.82 6.79 -11.35
CA ARG A 60 10.02 6.33 -12.50
C ARG A 60 8.59 6.87 -12.43
N GLY A 61 7.97 6.86 -11.25
CA GLY A 61 6.63 7.41 -11.03
C GLY A 61 6.57 8.90 -11.33
N VAL A 62 7.53 9.68 -10.81
CA VAL A 62 7.69 11.12 -11.09
C VAL A 62 7.82 11.35 -12.60
N THR A 63 8.72 10.61 -13.26
CA THR A 63 8.94 10.73 -14.70
C THR A 63 7.67 10.43 -15.48
N PHE A 64 6.96 9.36 -15.12
CA PHE A 64 5.71 8.99 -15.75
C PHE A 64 4.66 10.10 -15.59
N LEU A 65 4.43 10.61 -14.38
CA LEU A 65 3.43 11.65 -14.13
C LEU A 65 3.73 12.93 -14.90
N LYS A 66 4.99 13.38 -14.93
CA LYS A 66 5.40 14.58 -15.70
C LYS A 66 5.27 14.37 -17.20
N ASN A 67 5.54 13.17 -17.70
CA ASN A 67 5.34 12.84 -19.11
C ASN A 67 3.86 12.83 -19.47
N GLN A 68 3.02 12.17 -18.66
CA GLN A 68 1.56 12.17 -18.86
C GLN A 68 0.99 13.59 -18.87
N TYR A 69 1.48 14.47 -17.99
CA TYR A 69 1.07 15.87 -17.99
C TYR A 69 1.40 16.57 -19.31
N LYS A 70 2.64 16.42 -19.80
CA LYS A 70 3.11 17.07 -21.03
C LYS A 70 2.41 16.57 -22.28
N ILE A 71 2.28 15.25 -22.46
CA ILE A 71 1.67 14.67 -23.66
C ILE A 71 0.18 14.99 -23.79
N ASN A 72 -0.48 15.36 -22.70
CA ASN A 72 -1.89 15.72 -22.67
C ASN A 72 -2.12 17.25 -22.70
N ASN A 73 -1.15 18.03 -23.20
CA ASN A 73 -1.16 19.50 -23.24
C ASN A 73 -1.19 20.14 -21.85
N ASN A 74 -0.23 19.76 -21.01
CA ASN A 74 -0.03 20.30 -19.66
C ASN A 74 -1.24 20.13 -18.73
N ARG A 75 -1.82 18.93 -18.74
CA ARG A 75 -2.92 18.53 -17.85
C ARG A 75 -2.92 17.02 -17.69
N TRP A 76 -3.45 16.51 -16.60
CA TRP A 76 -3.81 15.09 -16.51
C TRP A 76 -5.26 14.89 -16.96
N PRO A 77 -5.58 13.83 -17.72
CA PRO A 77 -6.95 13.55 -18.14
C PRO A 77 -7.89 13.40 -16.94
N GLU A 78 -9.08 13.99 -17.04
CA GLU A 78 -10.10 13.94 -16.00
C GLU A 78 -11.38 13.27 -16.50
N TYR A 79 -12.12 12.67 -15.57
CA TYR A 79 -13.51 12.32 -15.80
C TYR A 79 -14.36 13.58 -15.60
N ALA A 80 -15.16 13.96 -16.60
CA ALA A 80 -15.98 15.17 -16.53
C ALA A 80 -16.91 15.22 -15.31
N ALA A 81 -17.31 14.06 -14.77
CA ALA A 81 -18.15 13.95 -13.58
C ALA A 81 -17.41 14.20 -12.25
N VAL A 82 -16.07 14.20 -12.23
CA VAL A 82 -15.26 14.34 -11.00
C VAL A 82 -14.09 15.31 -11.24
N PRO A 83 -14.38 16.61 -11.49
CA PRO A 83 -13.34 17.60 -11.73
C PRO A 83 -12.45 17.79 -10.48
N GLY A 84 -11.16 17.97 -10.71
CA GLY A 84 -10.13 18.25 -9.72
C GLY A 84 -9.51 17.04 -9.03
N GLY A 85 -10.11 15.85 -9.14
CA GLY A 85 -9.62 14.66 -8.43
C GLY A 85 -8.25 14.18 -8.90
N ILE A 86 -8.11 13.96 -10.22
CA ILE A 86 -6.87 13.42 -10.79
C ILE A 86 -5.72 14.44 -10.72
N PRO A 87 -5.90 15.71 -11.11
CA PRO A 87 -4.82 16.69 -11.03
C PRO A 87 -4.34 16.92 -9.59
N ALA A 88 -5.25 16.96 -8.62
CA ALA A 88 -4.86 17.11 -7.22
C ALA A 88 -4.09 15.91 -6.69
N LEU A 89 -4.52 14.68 -7.02
CA LEU A 89 -3.81 13.46 -6.66
C LEU A 89 -2.41 13.42 -7.27
N CYS A 90 -2.27 13.71 -8.56
CA CYS A 90 -0.98 13.74 -9.23
C CYS A 90 -0.06 14.84 -8.66
N THR A 91 -0.61 16.02 -8.37
CA THR A 91 0.15 17.13 -7.76
C THR A 91 0.66 16.75 -6.38
N LEU A 92 -0.22 16.21 -5.53
CA LEU A 92 0.13 15.74 -4.19
C LEU A 92 1.19 14.63 -4.25
N ALA A 93 1.05 13.68 -5.17
CA ALA A 93 2.04 12.61 -5.36
C ALA A 93 3.42 13.15 -5.74
N LEU A 94 3.50 14.18 -6.60
CA LEU A 94 4.77 14.81 -6.96
C LEU A 94 5.40 15.56 -5.77
N LEU A 95 4.60 16.31 -5.01
CA LEU A 95 5.05 16.99 -3.79
C LEU A 95 5.58 15.99 -2.75
N GLN A 96 4.83 14.91 -2.49
CA GLN A 96 5.24 13.84 -1.57
C GLN A 96 6.44 13.03 -2.06
N SER A 97 6.72 13.06 -3.37
CA SER A 97 7.94 12.50 -3.97
C SER A 97 9.16 13.43 -3.81
N GLY A 98 9.01 14.58 -3.15
CA GLY A 98 10.09 15.52 -2.85
C GLY A 98 10.30 16.61 -3.89
N LEU A 99 9.40 16.76 -4.88
CA LEU A 99 9.50 17.88 -5.82
C LEU A 99 9.07 19.18 -5.13
N PRO A 100 9.83 20.28 -5.30
CA PRO A 100 9.46 21.54 -4.70
C PRO A 100 8.24 22.15 -5.42
N PRO A 101 7.48 23.05 -4.76
CA PRO A 101 6.40 23.81 -5.40
C PRO A 101 6.83 24.60 -6.64
N SER A 102 8.12 24.94 -6.73
CA SER A 102 8.73 25.64 -7.87
C SER A 102 9.08 24.73 -9.06
N ASP A 103 8.88 23.41 -8.97
CA ASP A 103 9.00 22.55 -10.15
C ASP A 103 7.95 22.98 -11.19
N PRO A 104 8.31 23.17 -12.48
CA PRO A 104 7.38 23.73 -13.46
C PRO A 104 6.06 22.96 -13.62
N THR A 105 6.08 21.63 -13.48
CA THR A 105 4.86 20.82 -13.57
C THR A 105 4.02 20.99 -12.31
N VAL A 106 4.65 20.97 -11.14
CA VAL A 106 3.96 21.18 -9.85
C VAL A 106 3.35 22.56 -9.79
N GLN A 107 4.13 23.60 -10.09
CA GLN A 107 3.71 25.00 -10.08
C GLN A 107 2.49 25.23 -10.97
N GLN A 108 2.57 24.83 -12.25
CA GLN A 108 1.47 25.02 -13.19
C GLN A 108 0.22 24.24 -12.76
N SER A 109 0.39 23.03 -12.23
CA SER A 109 -0.75 22.26 -11.73
C SER A 109 -1.39 22.93 -10.51
N LEU A 110 -0.58 23.43 -9.56
CA LEU A 110 -1.11 24.18 -8.42
C LEU A 110 -1.92 25.40 -8.86
N GLU A 111 -1.47 26.13 -9.89
CA GLU A 111 -2.27 27.23 -10.45
C GLU A 111 -3.60 26.73 -11.05
N GLN A 112 -3.60 25.58 -11.74
CA GLN A 112 -4.84 24.98 -12.24
C GLN A 112 -5.78 24.60 -11.09
N LEU A 113 -5.27 24.00 -10.01
CA LEU A 113 -6.05 23.65 -8.83
C LEU A 113 -6.62 24.89 -8.12
N ARG A 114 -5.84 25.96 -8.01
CA ARG A 114 -6.27 27.24 -7.43
C ARG A 114 -7.41 27.89 -8.23
N ALA A 115 -7.37 27.75 -9.55
CA ALA A 115 -8.39 28.26 -10.47
C ALA A 115 -9.67 27.41 -10.52
N MET A 116 -9.72 26.27 -9.82
CA MET A 116 -10.93 25.45 -9.79
C MET A 116 -11.99 26.08 -8.88
N ASP A 117 -13.00 26.68 -9.51
CA ASP A 117 -14.20 27.12 -8.83
C ASP A 117 -15.15 25.94 -8.58
N ASN A 118 -15.91 26.02 -7.47
CA ASN A 118 -17.05 25.14 -7.20
C ASN A 118 -16.75 23.62 -7.15
N VAL A 119 -15.66 23.20 -6.50
CA VAL A 119 -15.35 21.77 -6.29
C VAL A 119 -16.32 21.15 -5.26
N GLN A 120 -17.43 20.55 -5.70
CA GLN A 120 -18.47 20.00 -4.81
C GLN A 120 -18.27 18.53 -4.42
N MET A 121 -17.07 17.98 -4.67
CA MET A 121 -16.75 16.59 -4.41
C MET A 121 -15.79 16.47 -3.22
N VAL A 122 -16.15 15.68 -2.20
CA VAL A 122 -15.34 15.49 -0.98
C VAL A 122 -13.95 15.00 -1.32
N TYR A 123 -13.85 13.95 -2.13
CA TYR A 123 -12.57 13.40 -2.58
C TYR A 123 -11.66 14.45 -3.23
N ALA A 124 -12.18 15.17 -4.24
CA ALA A 124 -11.39 16.16 -4.97
C ALA A 124 -11.01 17.34 -4.07
N ARG A 125 -11.95 17.89 -3.31
CA ARG A 125 -11.68 19.03 -2.42
C ARG A 125 -10.68 18.67 -1.33
N ALA A 126 -10.76 17.47 -0.76
CA ALA A 126 -9.78 16.98 0.20
C ALA A 126 -8.38 16.87 -0.41
N LEU A 127 -8.25 16.27 -1.60
CA LEU A 127 -6.97 16.19 -2.31
C LEU A 127 -6.37 17.56 -2.64
N ILE A 128 -7.18 18.50 -3.11
CA ILE A 128 -6.73 19.86 -3.37
C ILE A 128 -6.25 20.50 -2.06
N THR A 129 -7.01 20.34 -0.97
CA THR A 129 -6.62 20.85 0.34
C THR A 129 -5.25 20.32 0.77
N MET A 130 -5.03 19.01 0.66
CA MET A 130 -3.72 18.40 0.98
C MET A 130 -2.61 18.91 0.08
N ALA A 131 -2.85 19.08 -1.23
CA ALA A 131 -1.85 19.61 -2.16
C ALA A 131 -1.46 21.06 -1.83
N LEU A 132 -2.44 21.92 -1.50
CA LEU A 132 -2.19 23.31 -1.09
C LEU A 132 -1.45 23.38 0.26
N CYS A 133 -1.82 22.52 1.22
CA CYS A 133 -1.12 22.42 2.51
C CYS A 133 0.34 21.99 2.34
N ALA A 134 0.60 21.01 1.47
CA ALA A 134 1.95 20.51 1.19
C ALA A 134 2.82 21.48 0.37
N ALA A 135 2.21 22.42 -0.36
CA ALA A 135 2.92 23.33 -1.26
C ALA A 135 3.19 24.71 -0.64
N GLU A 136 2.17 25.57 -0.59
CA GLU A 136 2.31 26.98 -0.22
C GLU A 136 1.19 27.43 0.76
N PRO A 137 1.07 26.81 1.96
CA PRO A 137 -0.07 27.00 2.84
C PRO A 137 -0.28 28.45 3.32
N LYS A 138 0.79 29.25 3.37
CA LYS A 138 0.69 30.69 3.69
C LYS A 138 0.02 31.48 2.57
N ARG A 139 0.35 31.17 1.31
CA ARG A 139 -0.26 31.78 0.12
C ARG A 139 -1.72 31.35 0.00
N ASP A 140 -1.98 30.06 0.24
CA ASP A 140 -3.28 29.43 0.00
C ASP A 140 -4.19 29.43 1.23
N ARG A 141 -3.82 30.15 2.30
CA ARG A 141 -4.47 30.10 3.61
C ARG A 141 -5.99 30.27 3.53
N LEU A 142 -6.46 31.26 2.77
CA LEU A 142 -7.89 31.55 2.63
C LEU A 142 -8.64 30.41 1.91
N GLN A 143 -8.06 29.87 0.85
CA GLN A 143 -8.68 28.77 0.08
C GLN A 143 -8.73 27.49 0.93
N ILE A 144 -7.67 27.19 1.68
CA ILE A 144 -7.64 26.06 2.62
C ILE A 144 -8.74 26.24 3.68
N GLN A 145 -8.90 27.43 4.25
CA GLN A 145 -9.98 27.73 5.21
C GLN A 145 -11.37 27.48 4.62
N GLN A 146 -11.61 27.93 3.39
CA GLN A 146 -12.88 27.69 2.69
C GLN A 146 -13.12 26.20 2.43
N HIS A 147 -12.06 25.45 2.10
CA HIS A 147 -12.17 24.01 1.93
C HIS A 147 -12.49 23.29 3.24
N VAL A 148 -11.82 23.65 4.33
CA VAL A 148 -12.09 23.13 5.68
C VAL A 148 -13.53 23.41 6.09
N GLN A 149 -14.02 24.64 5.91
CA GLN A 149 -15.40 24.99 6.22
C GLN A 149 -16.39 24.10 5.44
N TRP A 150 -16.18 23.95 4.13
CA TRP A 150 -17.05 23.10 3.31
C TRP A 150 -16.98 21.63 3.71
N LEU A 151 -15.78 21.09 3.98
CA LEU A 151 -15.62 19.69 4.40
C LEU A 151 -16.36 19.45 5.72
N GLN A 152 -16.28 20.36 6.68
CA GLN A 152 -17.03 20.25 7.94
C GLN A 152 -18.56 20.28 7.73
N GLN A 153 -19.03 21.09 6.78
CA GLN A 153 -20.45 21.16 6.39
C GLN A 153 -20.91 19.89 5.65
N ALA A 154 -20.04 19.29 4.84
CA ALA A 154 -20.34 18.09 4.07
C ALA A 154 -20.40 16.81 4.94
N GLN A 155 -19.90 16.85 6.18
CA GLN A 155 -19.95 15.70 7.09
C GLN A 155 -21.40 15.38 7.47
N VAL A 156 -21.76 14.09 7.44
CA VAL A 156 -23.07 13.63 7.90
C VAL A 156 -23.20 13.86 9.41
N LYS A 157 -24.19 14.65 9.84
CA LYS A 157 -24.34 15.04 11.26
C LYS A 157 -25.32 14.18 12.05
N GLN A 158 -26.10 13.34 11.39
CA GLN A 158 -27.22 12.60 12.00
C GLN A 158 -27.31 11.16 11.48
N GLY A 159 -28.10 10.33 12.18
CA GLY A 159 -28.36 8.94 11.79
C GLY A 159 -27.18 7.99 12.00
N SER A 160 -27.31 6.77 11.46
CA SER A 160 -26.31 5.70 11.58
C SER A 160 -24.99 6.00 10.85
N HIS A 161 -25.02 6.94 9.91
CA HIS A 161 -23.86 7.39 9.13
C HIS A 161 -23.19 8.65 9.70
N ARG A 162 -23.64 9.15 10.87
CA ARG A 162 -23.07 10.31 11.54
C ARG A 162 -21.55 10.19 11.67
N GLY A 163 -20.86 11.24 11.26
CA GLY A 163 -19.41 11.40 11.34
C GLY A 163 -18.63 10.98 10.09
N GLY A 164 -19.27 10.31 9.14
CA GLY A 164 -18.70 10.02 7.84
C GLY A 164 -18.97 11.12 6.80
N TRP A 165 -18.42 10.92 5.61
CA TRP A 165 -18.64 11.70 4.40
C TRP A 165 -19.08 10.82 3.24
N SER A 166 -19.77 11.42 2.28
CA SER A 166 -20.12 10.82 0.99
C SER A 166 -19.47 11.65 -0.12
N TYR A 167 -19.89 11.46 -1.37
CA TYR A 167 -19.30 12.14 -2.52
C TYR A 167 -19.48 13.67 -2.48
N ASN A 168 -20.60 14.18 -1.99
CA ASN A 168 -20.92 15.60 -1.93
C ASN A 168 -21.59 15.97 -0.59
N SER A 169 -21.91 17.26 -0.40
CA SER A 169 -22.59 17.76 0.80
C SER A 169 -24.08 17.40 0.84
N GLY A 170 -24.67 17.38 2.03
CA GLY A 170 -26.12 17.20 2.22
C GLY A 170 -26.59 15.74 2.11
N GLN A 171 -25.67 14.78 2.10
CA GLN A 171 -25.99 13.36 2.06
C GLN A 171 -26.40 12.83 3.45
N SER A 172 -27.32 11.88 3.46
CA SER A 172 -27.72 11.14 4.68
C SER A 172 -26.90 9.87 4.90
N THR A 173 -26.16 9.43 3.88
CA THR A 173 -25.27 8.27 3.91
C THR A 173 -23.81 8.70 3.79
N SER A 174 -22.91 7.75 4.07
CA SER A 174 -21.47 7.97 4.03
C SER A 174 -20.74 6.69 3.64
N ASP A 175 -19.54 6.81 3.09
CA ASP A 175 -18.65 5.69 2.77
C ASP A 175 -17.25 5.87 3.40
N SER A 176 -16.54 4.76 3.57
CA SER A 176 -15.23 4.75 4.21
C SER A 176 -14.19 5.57 3.44
N SER A 177 -14.23 5.57 2.11
CA SER A 177 -13.22 6.23 1.28
C SER A 177 -13.33 7.74 1.34
N ASN A 178 -14.50 8.32 1.06
CA ASN A 178 -14.69 9.77 1.19
C ASN A 178 -14.44 10.24 2.63
N SER A 179 -14.84 9.44 3.62
CA SER A 179 -14.56 9.75 5.04
C SER A 179 -13.06 9.78 5.34
N GLN A 180 -12.28 8.87 4.77
CA GLN A 180 -10.83 8.86 4.92
C GLN A 180 -10.19 10.10 4.28
N PHE A 181 -10.56 10.42 3.04
CA PHE A 181 -10.00 11.59 2.35
C PHE A 181 -10.36 12.89 3.05
N ALA A 182 -11.62 13.06 3.47
CA ALA A 182 -12.02 14.23 4.25
C ALA A 182 -11.16 14.37 5.52
N LEU A 183 -10.96 13.27 6.26
CA LEU A 183 -10.15 13.28 7.48
C LEU A 183 -8.69 13.66 7.21
N MET A 184 -8.07 13.12 6.15
CA MET A 184 -6.70 13.47 5.76
C MET A 184 -6.60 14.96 5.37
N GLY A 185 -7.54 15.48 4.57
CA GLY A 185 -7.54 16.89 4.17
C GLY A 185 -7.71 17.85 5.34
N LEU A 186 -8.59 17.52 6.29
CA LEU A 186 -8.76 18.29 7.54
C LEU A 186 -7.53 18.22 8.43
N HIS A 187 -6.89 17.04 8.53
CA HIS A 187 -5.66 16.86 9.28
C HIS A 187 -4.52 17.72 8.74
N GLU A 188 -4.26 17.67 7.43
CA GLU A 188 -3.22 18.49 6.79
C GLU A 188 -3.47 20.00 7.00
N ALA A 189 -4.74 20.42 6.96
CA ALA A 189 -5.11 21.81 7.23
C ALA A 189 -4.80 22.23 8.68
N GLU A 190 -5.07 21.36 9.66
CA GLU A 190 -4.69 21.58 11.05
C GLU A 190 -3.17 21.70 11.22
N GLN A 191 -2.39 20.86 10.53
CA GLN A 191 -0.92 20.89 10.59
C GLN A 191 -0.33 22.23 10.11
N VAL A 192 -1.02 22.93 9.20
CA VAL A 192 -0.59 24.25 8.70
C VAL A 192 -1.26 25.43 9.43
N GLY A 193 -1.91 25.17 10.58
CA GLY A 193 -2.48 26.19 11.45
C GLY A 193 -3.82 26.75 10.98
N ILE A 194 -4.62 25.94 10.28
CA ILE A 194 -6.05 26.20 10.05
C ILE A 194 -6.85 25.47 11.13
N GLU A 195 -7.72 26.19 11.82
CA GLU A 195 -8.57 25.60 12.84
C GLU A 195 -9.65 24.71 12.21
N VAL A 196 -9.78 23.50 12.74
CA VAL A 196 -10.87 22.55 12.46
C VAL A 196 -11.65 22.33 13.74
N ASP A 197 -12.97 22.35 13.66
CA ASP A 197 -13.85 22.10 14.81
C ASP A 197 -13.58 20.69 15.37
N LYS A 198 -13.25 20.63 16.67
CA LYS A 198 -13.04 19.39 17.41
C LYS A 198 -14.24 18.45 17.32
N ALA A 199 -15.46 18.99 17.23
CA ALA A 199 -16.67 18.18 17.04
C ALA A 199 -16.63 17.39 15.73
N THR A 200 -16.02 17.93 14.67
CA THR A 200 -15.84 17.25 13.39
C THR A 200 -14.97 16.00 13.57
N PHE A 201 -13.83 16.12 14.25
CA PHE A 201 -12.96 14.99 14.54
C PHE A 201 -13.58 13.99 15.51
N GLN A 202 -14.28 14.45 16.54
CA GLN A 202 -14.97 13.55 17.47
C GLN A 202 -16.03 12.71 16.75
N MET A 203 -16.80 13.32 15.84
CA MET A 203 -17.77 12.60 15.03
C MET A 203 -17.10 11.57 14.11
N ALA A 204 -15.98 11.93 13.47
CA ALA A 204 -15.22 11.01 12.63
C ALA A 204 -14.66 9.83 13.45
N LEU A 205 -14.15 10.09 14.66
CA LEU A 205 -13.70 9.05 15.58
C LEU A 205 -14.84 8.09 15.93
N ASP A 206 -16.00 8.62 16.33
CA ASP A 206 -17.18 7.79 16.63
C ASP A 206 -17.59 6.94 15.41
N TYR A 207 -17.53 7.51 14.21
CA TYR A 207 -17.86 6.83 12.95
C TYR A 207 -16.94 5.62 12.71
N TRP A 208 -15.63 5.81 12.84
CA TRP A 208 -14.65 4.75 12.60
C TRP A 208 -14.68 3.66 13.68
N LEU A 209 -14.80 4.04 14.96
CA LEU A 209 -14.87 3.08 16.06
C LEU A 209 -16.10 2.17 15.96
N LYS A 210 -17.25 2.70 15.52
CA LYS A 210 -18.48 1.90 15.33
C LYS A 210 -18.41 0.94 14.16
N ARG A 211 -17.56 1.21 13.16
CA ARG A 211 -17.46 0.43 11.92
C ARG A 211 -16.36 -0.62 11.93
N GLN A 212 -15.46 -0.58 12.90
CA GLN A 212 -14.39 -1.58 12.98
C GLN A 212 -15.02 -2.94 13.29
N ASP A 213 -14.74 -3.93 12.45
CA ASP A 213 -15.18 -5.30 12.69
C ASP A 213 -14.32 -6.00 13.75
N LYS A 214 -14.75 -7.19 14.18
CA LYS A 214 -14.02 -8.00 15.18
C LYS A 214 -12.65 -8.48 14.69
N ALA A 215 -12.41 -8.50 13.38
CA ALA A 215 -11.13 -8.86 12.77
C ALA A 215 -10.19 -7.64 12.66
N GLY A 216 -10.64 -6.45 13.06
CA GLY A 216 -9.88 -5.20 13.02
C GLY A 216 -10.00 -4.43 11.70
N GLY A 217 -10.82 -4.89 10.75
CA GLY A 217 -11.03 -4.25 9.45
C GLY A 217 -12.18 -3.24 9.43
N TRP A 218 -12.32 -2.53 8.30
CA TRP A 218 -13.43 -1.61 8.03
C TRP A 218 -14.11 -1.97 6.71
N PRO A 219 -15.12 -2.86 6.73
CA PRO A 219 -15.76 -3.29 5.50
C PRO A 219 -16.55 -2.13 4.88
N TYR A 220 -16.67 -2.16 3.54
CA TYR A 220 -17.43 -1.14 2.79
C TYR A 220 -18.92 -1.20 3.13
N GLN A 221 -19.47 -2.40 3.16
CA GLN A 221 -20.81 -2.70 3.64
C GLN A 221 -20.70 -3.30 5.04
N PRO A 222 -21.57 -2.93 6.00
CA PRO A 222 -21.65 -3.66 7.25
C PRO A 222 -21.85 -5.14 6.94
N SER A 223 -21.10 -6.05 7.58
CA SER A 223 -21.44 -7.46 7.49
C SER A 223 -22.88 -7.62 7.98
N MET A 224 -23.74 -8.18 7.12
CA MET A 224 -25.06 -8.65 7.56
C MET A 224 -24.76 -9.66 8.67
N GLY A 225 -25.08 -9.27 9.91
CA GLY A 225 -24.65 -10.00 11.10
C GLY A 225 -25.03 -11.48 11.03
N SER A 226 -24.10 -12.33 11.44
CA SER A 226 -24.39 -13.64 12.00
C SER A 226 -24.43 -13.57 13.53
#